data_AF-A0A355H9B1-F1
#
_entry.id   AF-A0A355H9B1-F1
#
_cell.length_a   1.000
_cell.length_b   1.000
_cell.length_c   1.000
_cell.angle_alpha   90.00
_cell.angle_beta   90.00
_cell.angle_gamma   90.00
#
_symmetry.space_group_name_H-M   'P 1'
#
loop_
_entity.id
_entity.type
_entity.pdbx_description
1 polymer ?
#
loop_
_entity_poly.entity_id
_entity_poly.type
_entity_poly.pdbx_seq_one_letter_code
_entity_poly.pdbx_strand_id
1 'polypeptide(L)'
;FADLQARKANHLNGLKRRFPHLGEDLFESTWTGTICISGNNAHVFTEVEEGMYAAGCYNASGIGLAVLFGTEIANLASGNMTDSIALIQTNSDPMYLPPHPLLRLGVGLRLLRDRFLARHEQ
;
A
#
# COMPACT_ATOMS: atom_id res chain seq x y z
N PHE A 1 -5.08 -6.56 -22.04
CA PHE A 1 -3.97 -5.89 -22.79
C PHE A 1 -4.36 -4.52 -23.34
N ALA A 2 -5.52 -4.33 -24.00
CA ALA A 2 -5.96 -3.03 -24.50
C ALA A 2 -6.02 -1.91 -23.42
N ASP A 3 -6.40 -2.27 -22.19
CA ASP A 3 -6.46 -1.36 -21.04
C ASP A 3 -5.08 -0.85 -20.58
N LEU A 4 -4.00 -1.63 -20.73
CA LEU A 4 -2.66 -1.24 -20.26
C LEU A 4 -2.05 -0.11 -21.10
N GLN A 5 -2.33 -0.08 -22.41
CA GLN A 5 -1.89 1.01 -23.28
C GLN A 5 -2.59 2.32 -22.93
N ALA A 6 -3.88 2.28 -22.56
CA ALA A 6 -4.58 3.45 -22.03
C ALA A 6 -3.98 3.91 -20.69
N ARG A 7 -3.61 2.98 -19.80
CA ARG A 7 -2.96 3.30 -18.51
C ARG A 7 -1.53 3.84 -18.68
N LYS A 8 -0.81 3.48 -19.75
CA LYS A 8 0.51 4.06 -20.10
C LYS A 8 0.43 5.58 -20.20
N ALA A 9 -0.63 6.11 -20.83
CA ALA A 9 -0.87 7.55 -20.91
C ALA A 9 -1.06 8.19 -19.53
N ASN A 10 -1.76 7.52 -18.60
CA ASN A 10 -1.91 8.01 -17.22
C ASN A 10 -0.57 8.02 -16.48
N HIS A 11 0.28 7.01 -16.66
CA HIS A 11 1.62 6.99 -16.07
C HIS A 11 2.48 8.14 -16.60
N LEU A 12 2.44 8.40 -17.92
CA LEU A 12 3.15 9.50 -18.55
C LEU A 12 2.67 10.85 -18.03
N ASN A 13 1.36 11.04 -17.93
CA ASN A 13 0.76 12.25 -17.38
C ASN A 13 1.15 12.47 -15.91
N GLY A 14 1.24 11.40 -15.11
CA GLY A 14 1.70 11.47 -13.73
C GLY A 14 3.18 11.90 -13.64
N LEU A 15 4.04 11.27 -14.44
CA LEU A 15 5.47 11.56 -14.45
C LEU A 15 5.78 12.97 -14.96
N LYS A 16 5.17 13.39 -16.08
CA LYS A 16 5.34 14.74 -16.65
C LYS A 16 4.82 15.86 -15.74
N ARG A 17 3.81 15.58 -14.91
CA ARG A 17 3.35 16.54 -13.90
C ARG A 17 4.44 16.89 -12.89
N ARG A 18 5.33 15.94 -12.58
CA ARG A 18 6.48 16.17 -11.69
C ARG A 18 7.73 16.61 -12.46
N PHE A 19 7.94 16.09 -13.67
CA PHE A 19 9.14 16.32 -14.48
C PHE A 19 8.75 16.72 -15.91
N PRO A 20 8.37 17.99 -16.15
CA PRO A 20 7.78 18.43 -17.43
C PRO A 20 8.75 18.44 -18.61
N HIS A 21 10.06 18.38 -18.36
CA HIS A 21 11.10 18.40 -19.40
C HIS A 21 11.38 17.01 -20.02
N LEU A 22 10.80 15.94 -19.48
CA LEU A 22 10.96 14.59 -20.02
C LEU A 22 10.18 14.41 -21.34
N GLY A 23 10.73 13.63 -22.27
CA GLY A 23 10.12 13.33 -23.57
C GLY A 23 8.80 12.54 -23.49
N GLU A 24 8.19 12.23 -24.62
CA GLU A 24 6.96 11.42 -24.68
C GLU A 24 7.27 9.91 -24.64
N ASP A 25 8.38 9.48 -25.24
CA ASP A 25 8.77 8.08 -25.38
C ASP A 25 9.67 7.62 -24.22
N LEU A 26 9.13 7.63 -23.00
CA LEU A 26 9.90 7.31 -21.77
C LEU A 26 9.78 5.86 -21.33
N PHE A 27 8.67 5.20 -21.68
CA PHE A 27 8.36 3.87 -21.16
C PHE A 27 8.53 2.83 -22.27
N GLU A 28 9.61 2.05 -22.19
CA GLU A 28 9.78 0.83 -22.99
C GLU A 28 8.73 -0.22 -22.59
N SER A 29 8.50 -0.37 -21.28
CA SER A 29 7.48 -1.26 -20.73
C SER A 29 6.74 -0.61 -19.56
N THR A 30 5.54 -1.11 -19.27
CA THR A 30 4.73 -0.66 -18.14
C THR A 30 3.87 -1.81 -17.63
N TRP A 31 3.50 -1.78 -16.36
CA TRP A 31 2.55 -2.71 -15.75
C TRP A 31 1.64 -1.95 -14.78
N THR A 32 0.56 -2.60 -14.35
CA THR A 32 -0.29 -2.11 -13.26
C THR A 32 -0.71 -3.29 -12.41
N GLY A 33 -0.89 -3.07 -11.11
CA GLY A 33 -1.35 -4.08 -10.18
C GLY A 33 -2.26 -3.49 -9.12
N THR A 34 -2.70 -4.35 -8.21
CA THR A 34 -3.50 -3.96 -7.05
C THR A 34 -2.60 -4.01 -5.81
N ILE A 35 -2.77 -3.03 -4.93
CA ILE A 35 -2.16 -3.02 -3.61
C ILE A 35 -3.25 -3.04 -2.54
N CYS A 36 -2.91 -3.60 -1.38
CA CYS A 36 -3.75 -3.55 -0.19
C CYS A 36 -3.34 -2.35 0.67
N ILE A 37 -4.32 -1.55 1.07
CA ILE A 37 -4.14 -0.36 1.92
C ILE A 37 -5.17 -0.39 3.05
N SER A 38 -4.76 -0.08 4.27
CA SER A 38 -5.65 0.08 5.42
C SER A 38 -6.13 1.53 5.56
N GLY A 39 -7.30 1.74 6.17
CA GLY A 39 -7.89 3.08 6.31
C GLY A 39 -7.07 4.06 7.14
N ASN A 40 -6.25 3.54 8.07
CA ASN A 40 -5.36 4.29 8.96
C ASN A 40 -3.86 4.12 8.64
N ASN A 41 -3.52 3.52 7.49
CA ASN A 41 -2.14 3.25 7.10
C ASN A 41 -1.35 2.33 8.06
N ALA A 42 -2.06 1.58 8.90
CA ALA A 42 -1.51 0.48 9.71
C ALA A 42 -1.15 -0.74 8.86
N HIS A 43 -0.25 -1.57 9.37
CA HIS A 43 0.12 -2.86 8.77
C HIS A 43 -0.59 -4.01 9.49
N VAL A 44 -0.71 -5.16 8.83
CA VAL A 44 -1.16 -6.41 9.47
C VAL A 44 0.09 -7.18 9.87
N PHE A 45 0.21 -7.54 11.15
CA PHE A 45 1.21 -8.47 11.66
C PHE A 45 0.66 -9.13 12.94
N THR A 46 0.00 -10.28 12.80
CA THR A 46 -0.70 -10.91 13.93
C THR A 46 -0.92 -12.41 13.74
N GLU A 47 -1.24 -13.11 14.83
CA GLU A 47 -1.85 -14.43 14.83
C GLU A 47 -3.38 -14.25 14.74
N VAL A 48 -3.98 -14.68 13.64
CA VAL A 48 -5.41 -14.49 13.38
C VAL A 48 -6.27 -15.55 14.07
N GLU A 49 -5.75 -16.78 14.15
CA GLU A 49 -6.29 -17.92 14.90
C GLU A 49 -5.10 -18.80 15.32
N GLU A 50 -5.33 -19.78 16.20
CA GLU A 50 -4.27 -20.67 16.69
C GLU A 50 -3.48 -21.30 15.54
N GLY A 51 -2.18 -20.98 15.45
CA GLY A 51 -1.28 -21.46 14.41
C GLY A 51 -1.46 -20.82 13.03
N MET A 52 -2.34 -19.82 12.89
CA MET A 52 -2.56 -19.07 11.65
C MET A 52 -2.08 -17.63 11.78
N TYR A 53 -1.11 -17.25 10.96
CA TYR A 53 -0.48 -15.94 11.03
C TYR A 53 -0.71 -15.12 9.76
N ALA A 54 -0.86 -13.81 9.92
CA ALA A 54 -1.03 -12.87 8.83
C ALA A 54 0.00 -11.73 8.91
N ALA A 55 0.65 -11.49 7.78
CA ALA A 55 1.51 -10.33 7.55
C ALA A 55 1.10 -9.67 6.23
N GLY A 56 0.83 -8.36 6.24
CA GLY A 56 0.31 -7.70 5.05
C GLY A 56 -0.01 -6.22 5.22
N CYS A 57 -0.80 -5.71 4.28
CA CYS A 57 -1.18 -4.30 4.23
C CYS A 57 0.04 -3.36 4.26
N TYR A 58 1.00 -3.62 3.36
CA TYR A 58 2.26 -2.88 3.30
C TYR A 58 2.10 -1.42 2.81
N ASN A 59 0.89 -1.00 2.44
CA ASN A 59 0.56 0.39 2.10
C ASN A 59 1.52 1.01 1.05
N ALA A 60 1.93 0.23 0.05
CA ALA A 60 2.93 0.60 -0.96
C ALA A 60 4.34 0.96 -0.43
N SER A 61 4.69 0.57 0.80
CA SER A 61 6.01 0.79 1.41
C SER A 61 7.14 -0.05 0.80
N GLY A 62 6.81 -0.94 -0.14
CA GLY A 62 7.78 -1.65 -0.97
C GLY A 62 8.23 -3.01 -0.42
N ILE A 63 9.22 -3.57 -1.10
CA ILE A 63 9.69 -4.96 -0.91
C ILE A 63 10.41 -5.12 0.43
N GLY A 64 11.14 -4.09 0.90
CA GLY A 64 11.89 -4.17 2.16
C GLY A 64 11.00 -4.47 3.36
N LEU A 65 9.84 -3.81 3.45
CA LEU A 65 8.88 -4.07 4.53
C LEU A 65 8.28 -5.47 4.43
N ALA A 66 7.97 -5.93 3.22
CA ALA A 66 7.45 -7.27 3.00
C ALA A 66 8.47 -8.36 3.38
N VAL A 67 9.76 -8.15 3.12
CA VAL A 67 10.83 -9.06 3.57
C VAL A 67 10.92 -9.06 5.09
N LEU A 68 10.97 -7.90 5.73
CA LEU A 68 11.01 -7.79 7.19
C LEU A 68 9.82 -8.53 7.82
N PHE A 69 8.59 -8.21 7.40
CA PHE A 69 7.39 -8.81 7.97
C PHE A 69 7.31 -10.32 7.67
N GLY A 70 7.70 -10.74 6.47
CA GLY A 70 7.75 -12.15 6.10
C GLY A 70 8.75 -12.96 6.92
N THR A 71 9.92 -12.39 7.22
CA THR A 71 10.91 -13.02 8.11
C THR A 71 10.40 -13.07 9.55
N GLU A 72 9.91 -11.94 10.07
CA GLU A 72 9.52 -11.86 11.47
C GLU A 72 8.23 -12.64 11.78
N ILE A 73 7.29 -12.76 10.83
CA ILE A 73 6.09 -13.56 11.04
C ILE A 73 6.43 -15.06 11.10
N ALA A 74 7.48 -15.50 10.38
CA ALA A 74 7.98 -16.87 10.47
C ALA A 74 8.71 -17.13 11.81
N ASN A 75 9.46 -16.15 12.32
CA ASN A 75 10.04 -16.21 13.68
C ASN A 75 8.93 -16.31 14.74
N LEU A 76 7.92 -15.44 14.66
CA LEU A 76 6.77 -15.45 15.57
C LEU A 76 6.05 -16.80 15.54
N ALA A 77 5.75 -17.33 14.35
CA ALA A 77 5.12 -18.63 14.18
C ALA A 77 5.95 -19.81 14.71
N SER A 78 7.28 -19.64 14.81
CA SER A 78 8.20 -20.62 15.38
C SER A 78 8.40 -20.45 16.89
N GLY A 79 7.67 -19.54 17.54
CA GLY A 79 7.82 -19.21 18.96
C GLY A 79 9.11 -18.44 19.28
N ASN A 80 9.78 -17.87 18.27
CA ASN A 80 11.01 -17.10 18.43
C ASN A 80 10.72 -15.60 18.45
N MET A 81 10.85 -14.98 19.62
CA MET A 81 10.63 -13.54 19.78
C MET A 81 11.91 -12.74 19.43
N THR A 82 11.75 -11.69 18.63
CA THR A 82 12.84 -10.78 18.24
C THR A 82 12.50 -9.33 18.62
N ASP A 83 13.52 -8.46 18.69
CA ASP A 83 13.32 -7.03 18.92
C ASP A 83 12.50 -6.38 17.79
N SER A 84 12.64 -6.87 16.55
CA SER A 84 11.84 -6.45 15.41
C SER A 84 10.37 -6.80 15.60
N ILE A 85 10.04 -8.00 16.08
CA ILE A 85 8.66 -8.39 16.39
C ILE A 85 8.08 -7.46 17.46
N ALA A 86 8.82 -7.23 18.55
CA ALA A 86 8.40 -6.34 19.62
C ALA A 86 8.08 -4.93 19.09
N LEU A 87 8.96 -4.40 18.22
CA LEU A 87 8.76 -3.10 17.59
C LEU A 87 7.55 -3.09 16.64
N ILE A 88 7.40 -4.11 15.79
CA ILE A 88 6.28 -4.21 14.84
C ILE A 88 4.95 -4.24 15.60
N GLN A 89 4.87 -4.95 16.73
CA GLN A 89 3.67 -5.05 17.56
C GLN A 89 3.33 -3.77 18.33
N THR A 90 4.20 -2.75 18.34
CA THR A 90 3.84 -1.41 18.85
C THR A 90 3.00 -0.60 17.87
N ASN A 91 2.91 -1.03 16.61
CA ASN A 91 2.09 -0.35 15.61
C ASN A 91 0.60 -0.47 15.94
N SER A 92 -0.19 0.49 15.45
CA SER A 92 -1.64 0.38 15.55
C SER A 92 -2.20 -0.71 14.63
N ASP A 93 -3.30 -1.33 15.05
CA ASP A 93 -4.02 -2.29 14.22
C ASP A 93 -4.75 -1.61 13.04
N PRO A 94 -4.98 -2.34 11.94
CA PRO A 94 -5.82 -1.87 10.84
C PRO A 94 -7.24 -1.53 11.30
N MET A 95 -7.70 -0.33 10.93
CA MET A 95 -9.06 0.10 11.22
C MET A 95 -10.09 -0.71 10.42
N TYR A 96 -11.24 -0.99 11.04
CA TYR A 96 -12.40 -1.56 10.39
C TYR A 96 -12.87 -0.71 9.19
N LEU A 97 -13.09 -1.36 8.06
CA LEU A 97 -13.67 -0.73 6.87
C LEU A 97 -15.17 -1.05 6.79
N PRO A 98 -16.04 -0.03 6.61
CA PRO A 98 -17.47 -0.27 6.46
C PRO A 98 -17.76 -1.13 5.21
N PRO A 99 -18.88 -1.84 5.15
CA PRO A 99 -19.25 -2.62 3.95
C PRO A 99 -19.61 -1.73 2.76
N HIS A 100 -19.67 -2.33 1.57
CA HIS A 100 -20.23 -1.67 0.39
C HIS A 100 -21.74 -1.39 0.58
N PRO A 101 -22.26 -0.24 0.10
CA PRO A 101 -21.61 0.73 -0.80
C PRO A 101 -20.83 1.86 -0.11
N LEU A 102 -20.95 2.01 1.22
CA LEU A 102 -20.35 3.13 1.97
C LEU A 102 -18.83 3.20 1.80
N LEU A 103 -18.15 2.05 1.77
CA LEU A 103 -16.71 1.98 1.52
C LEU A 103 -16.29 2.68 0.23
N ARG A 104 -17.00 2.41 -0.86
CA ARG A 104 -16.65 2.93 -2.19
C ARG A 104 -16.79 4.46 -2.21
N LEU A 105 -17.83 4.99 -1.59
CA LEU A 105 -18.03 6.43 -1.45
C LEU A 105 -16.95 7.05 -0.56
N GLY A 106 -16.65 6.43 0.58
CA GLY A 106 -15.62 6.88 1.51
C GLY A 106 -14.23 6.96 0.88
N VAL A 107 -13.82 5.94 0.11
CA VAL A 107 -12.54 5.94 -0.62
C VAL A 107 -12.48 7.10 -1.62
N GLY A 108 -13.54 7.32 -2.40
CA GLY A 108 -13.61 8.44 -3.34
C GLY A 108 -13.47 9.80 -2.66
N LEU A 109 -14.22 10.02 -1.57
CA LEU A 109 -14.16 11.26 -0.79
C LEU A 109 -12.77 11.48 -0.16
N ARG A 110 -12.16 10.41 0.37
CA ARG A 110 -10.82 10.45 0.96
C ARG A 110 -9.77 10.86 -0.08
N LEU A 111 -9.78 10.25 -1.27
CA LEU A 111 -8.84 10.58 -2.35
C LEU A 111 -9.02 12.02 -2.86
N LEU A 112 -10.26 12.51 -2.92
CA LEU A 112 -10.53 13.91 -3.29
C LEU A 112 -9.99 14.88 -2.24
N ARG A 113 -10.22 14.60 -0.95
CA ARG A 113 -9.69 15.38 0.16
C ARG A 113 -8.16 15.39 0.16
N ASP A 114 -7.53 14.22 0.03
CA ASP A 114 -6.07 14.09 0.04
C ASP A 114 -5.46 14.83 -1.17
N ARG A 115 -6.09 14.76 -2.35
CA ARG A 115 -5.70 15.57 -3.52
C ARG A 115 -5.86 17.07 -3.29
N PHE A 116 -6.84 17.51 -2.50
CA PHE A 116 -7.02 18.92 -2.15
C PHE A 116 -5.90 19.40 -1.22
N LEU A 117 -5.60 18.63 -0.17
CA LEU A 117 -4.54 18.95 0.80
C LEU A 117 -3.15 18.99 0.13
N ALA A 118 -2.84 18.02 -0.73
CA ALA A 118 -1.55 17.93 -1.43
C ALA A 118 -1.27 19.10 -2.39
N ARG A 119 -2.24 19.98 -2.69
CA ARG A 119 -1.99 21.20 -3.48
C ARG A 119 -1.17 22.25 -2.72
N HIS A 120 -1.16 22.16 -1.39
CA HIS A 120 -0.48 23.09 -0.52
C HIS A 120 0.90 22.59 -0.07
N GLU A 121 1.26 21.36 -0.44
CA GLU A 121 2.61 20.82 -0.27
C GLU A 121 3.46 21.29 -1.46
N GLN A 122 4.24 22.36 -1.27
CA GLN A 122 5.26 22.84 -2.21
C GLN A 122 6.65 22.49 -1.69
#